data_AF-A0A7Z9PKY0-F1
#
_entry.id   AF-A0A7Z9PKY0-F1
#
_cell.length_a   1.000
_cell.length_b   1.000
_cell.length_c   1.000
_cell.angle_alpha   90.00
_cell.angle_beta   90.00
_cell.angle_gamma   90.00
#
_symmetry.space_group_name_H-M   'P 1'
#
loop_
_entity.id
_entity.type
_entity.pdbx_description
1 polymer ?
#
loop_
_entity_poly.entity_id
_entity_poly.type
_entity_poly.pdbx_seq_one_letter_code
_entity_poly.pdbx_strand_id
1 'polypeptide(L)'
;MKRTAKANQKRISKADEFALRMVQELENVVVHPVTRSLMGLETLDDKAEYLNSKKLFRPRGGTWDRTGVRRMILRVEKIKQK
;
A
#
# COMPACT_ATOMS: atom_id res chain seq x y z
N MET A 1 -19.72 20.01 -17.88
CA MET A 1 -19.19 19.44 -16.62
C MET A 1 -18.76 17.95 -16.66
N LYS A 2 -19.02 17.16 -17.71
CA LYS A 2 -18.80 15.68 -17.67
C LYS A 2 -17.34 15.19 -17.83
N ARG A 3 -16.45 15.98 -18.46
CA ARG A 3 -15.07 15.53 -18.79
C ARG A 3 -14.14 15.44 -17.56
N THR A 4 -14.28 16.36 -16.62
CA THR A 4 -13.46 16.41 -15.39
C THR A 4 -13.79 15.27 -14.43
N ALA A 5 -15.06 14.89 -14.31
CA ALA A 5 -15.49 13.77 -13.46
C ALA A 5 -14.91 12.42 -13.92
N LYS A 6 -14.94 12.12 -15.22
CA LYS A 6 -14.37 10.89 -15.79
C LYS A 6 -12.85 10.80 -15.60
N ALA A 7 -12.14 11.93 -15.79
CA ALA A 7 -10.71 12.01 -15.55
C ALA A 7 -10.37 11.79 -14.06
N ASN A 8 -11.18 12.35 -13.15
CA ASN A 8 -11.00 12.18 -11.71
C ASN A 8 -11.25 10.71 -11.29
N GLN A 9 -12.30 10.08 -11.81
CA GLN A 9 -12.61 8.68 -11.54
C GLN A 9 -11.49 7.73 -11.98
N LYS A 10 -10.90 7.96 -13.18
CA LYS A 10 -9.73 7.20 -13.63
C LYS A 10 -8.49 7.39 -12.75
N ARG A 11 -8.25 8.61 -12.25
CA ARG A 11 -7.14 8.88 -11.33
C ARG A 11 -7.33 8.14 -10.00
N ILE A 12 -8.56 8.05 -9.52
CA ILE A 12 -8.92 7.33 -8.31
C ILE A 12 -8.69 5.82 -8.48
N SER A 13 -9.18 5.19 -9.56
CA SER A 13 -8.98 3.73 -9.74
C SER A 13 -7.50 3.37 -9.88
N LYS A 14 -6.69 4.17 -10.59
CA LYS A 14 -5.24 3.94 -10.65
C LYS A 14 -4.57 3.98 -9.27
N ALA A 15 -5.00 4.91 -8.41
CA ALA A 15 -4.49 4.99 -7.05
C ALA A 15 -4.98 3.83 -6.16
N ASP A 16 -6.19 3.33 -6.40
CA ASP A 16 -6.77 2.16 -5.73
C ASP A 16 -6.02 0.89 -6.11
N GLU A 17 -5.84 0.64 -7.42
CA GLU A 17 -5.07 -0.49 -7.96
C GLU A 17 -3.64 -0.50 -7.42
N PHE A 18 -2.99 0.67 -7.38
CA PHE A 18 -1.66 0.79 -6.79
C PHE A 18 -1.66 0.41 -5.30
N ALA A 19 -2.60 0.95 -4.53
CA ALA A 19 -2.67 0.69 -3.09
C ALA A 19 -2.93 -0.80 -2.79
N LEU A 20 -3.83 -1.43 -3.56
CA LEU A 20 -4.10 -2.86 -3.48
C LEU A 20 -2.85 -3.69 -3.74
N ARG A 21 -2.10 -3.38 -4.80
CA ARG A 21 -0.85 -4.08 -5.14
C ARG A 21 0.19 -3.98 -4.01
N MET A 22 0.36 -2.81 -3.42
CA MET A 22 1.33 -2.61 -2.33
C MET A 22 0.91 -3.34 -1.04
N VAL A 23 -0.38 -3.33 -0.70
CA VAL A 23 -0.88 -4.09 0.46
C VAL A 23 -0.74 -5.59 0.22
N GLN A 24 -1.00 -6.07 -1.00
CA GLN A 24 -0.79 -7.47 -1.35
C GLN A 24 0.67 -7.87 -1.23
N GLU A 25 1.62 -7.01 -1.61
CA GLU A 25 3.05 -7.28 -1.38
C GLU A 25 3.37 -7.43 0.12
N LEU A 26 2.79 -6.57 0.96
CA LEU A 26 2.94 -6.66 2.42
C LEU A 26 2.29 -7.92 3.00
N GLU A 27 1.14 -8.35 2.47
CA GLU A 27 0.44 -9.58 2.86
C GLU A 27 1.17 -10.85 2.38
N ASN A 28 1.88 -10.76 1.24
CA ASN A 28 2.68 -11.84 0.67
C ASN A 28 4.01 -12.09 1.39
N VAL A 29 4.39 -11.24 2.35
CA VAL A 29 5.57 -11.49 3.20
C VAL A 29 5.28 -12.71 4.08
N VAL A 30 5.69 -13.87 3.57
CA VAL A 30 5.51 -15.19 4.16
C VAL A 30 6.01 -15.19 5.60
N VAL A 31 5.11 -15.58 6.50
CA VAL A 31 5.35 -15.92 7.90
C VAL A 31 6.56 -16.84 8.02
N HIS A 32 7.51 -16.52 8.91
CA HIS A 32 8.69 -17.37 9.14
C HIS A 32 8.23 -18.81 9.44
N PRO A 33 8.64 -19.84 8.66
CA PRO A 33 8.05 -21.18 8.74
C PRO A 33 8.23 -21.84 10.12
N VAL A 34 9.30 -21.47 10.83
CA VAL A 34 9.62 -21.97 12.18
C VAL A 34 8.95 -21.15 13.30
N THR A 35 8.99 -19.82 13.27
CA THR A 35 8.52 -18.99 14.40
C THR A 35 7.08 -18.51 14.27
N ARG A 36 6.42 -18.76 13.13
CA ARG A 36 5.04 -18.32 12.83
C ARG A 36 4.79 -16.81 13.02
N SER A 37 5.83 -15.99 13.15
CA SER A 37 5.73 -14.53 13.22
C SER A 37 5.80 -13.92 11.82
N LEU A 38 5.06 -12.81 11.61
CA LEU A 38 5.24 -11.91 10.48
C LEU A 38 6.68 -11.39 10.57
N MET A 39 7.60 -11.91 9.76
CA MET A 39 9.02 -11.60 9.94
C MET A 39 9.25 -10.10 9.70
N GLY A 40 9.37 -9.33 10.79
CA GLY A 40 9.78 -7.92 10.79
C GLY A 40 8.84 -6.97 10.05
N LEU A 41 7.51 -7.17 10.10
CA LEU A 41 6.50 -6.22 9.57
C LEU A 41 5.37 -5.94 10.57
N GLU A 42 5.72 -5.87 11.85
CA GLU A 42 4.75 -5.70 12.95
C GLU A 42 4.27 -4.26 13.03
N THR A 43 5.16 -3.33 12.73
CA THR A 43 4.87 -1.90 12.78
C THR A 43 4.62 -1.30 11.39
N LEU A 44 4.05 -0.10 11.37
CA LEU A 44 3.93 0.69 10.13
C LEU A 44 5.29 1.15 9.60
N ASP A 45 6.28 1.30 10.49
CA ASP A 45 7.63 1.73 10.16
C ASP A 45 8.38 0.59 9.45
N ASP A 46 8.25 -0.63 9.96
CA ASP A 46 8.79 -1.83 9.34
C ASP A 46 8.24 -2.03 7.90
N LYS A 47 6.93 -1.84 7.75
CA LYS A 47 6.24 -1.92 6.44
C LYS A 47 6.77 -0.86 5.48
N ALA A 48 7.10 0.33 5.97
CA ALA A 48 7.69 1.37 5.15
C ALA A 48 9.11 0.99 4.72
N GLU A 49 9.93 0.49 5.64
CA GLU A 49 11.30 0.04 5.38
C GLU A 49 11.34 -1.11 4.36
N TYR A 50 10.45 -2.09 4.51
CA TYR A 50 10.31 -3.19 3.55
C TYR A 50 9.98 -2.69 2.14
N LEU A 51 8.95 -1.86 1.99
CA LEU A 51 8.60 -1.31 0.67
C LEU A 51 9.74 -0.50 0.06
N ASN A 52 10.46 0.28 0.88
CA ASN A 52 11.62 1.05 0.45
C ASN A 52 12.79 0.17 0.02
N SER A 53 13.11 -0.88 0.78
CA SER A 53 14.19 -1.82 0.44
C SER A 53 13.90 -2.58 -0.87
N LYS A 54 12.63 -2.89 -1.13
CA LYS A 54 12.14 -3.45 -2.40
C LYS A 54 12.08 -2.45 -3.56
N LYS A 55 12.42 -1.18 -3.32
CA LYS A 55 12.31 -0.06 -4.29
C LYS A 55 10.89 0.12 -4.84
N LEU A 56 9.89 -0.29 -4.05
CA LEU A 56 8.48 -0.09 -4.38
C LEU A 56 8.08 1.29 -3.89
N PHE A 57 8.41 2.34 -4.65
CA PHE A 57 8.18 3.72 -4.22
C PHE A 57 6.73 4.19 -4.35
N ARG A 58 6.43 5.33 -3.72
CA ARG A 58 5.11 5.96 -3.81
C ARG A 58 4.75 6.35 -5.25
N PRO A 59 3.45 6.53 -5.59
CA PRO A 59 3.01 6.86 -6.94
C PRO A 59 3.57 8.16 -7.54
N ARG A 60 3.97 9.11 -6.69
CA ARG A 60 4.58 10.39 -7.09
C ARG A 60 6.10 10.42 -6.91
N GLY A 61 6.72 9.26 -6.70
CA GLY A 61 8.09 9.15 -6.23
C GLY A 61 8.21 9.39 -4.73
N GLY A 62 9.39 9.09 -4.19
CA GLY A 62 9.71 9.21 -2.77
C GLY A 62 9.54 7.90 -1.98
N THR A 63 10.22 7.85 -0.85
CA THR A 63 10.20 6.72 0.09
C THR A 63 8.89 6.68 0.88
N TRP A 64 8.54 5.49 1.34
CA TRP A 64 7.51 5.26 2.33
C TRP A 64 7.97 5.76 3.70
N ASP A 65 6.99 6.23 4.45
CA ASP A 65 7.09 6.60 5.86
C ASP A 65 5.83 6.02 6.53
N ARG A 66 5.82 6.03 7.86
CA ARG A 66 4.69 5.57 8.68
C ARG A 66 3.33 6.08 8.21
N THR A 67 3.25 7.37 7.89
CA THR A 67 2.01 8.06 7.55
C THR A 67 1.52 7.63 6.17
N GLY A 68 2.43 7.50 5.21
CA GLY A 68 2.13 7.03 3.86
C GLY A 68 1.60 5.60 3.88
N VAL A 69 2.26 4.70 4.62
CA VAL A 69 1.80 3.32 4.77
C VAL A 69 0.42 3.27 5.42
N ARG A 70 0.20 4.01 6.51
CA ARG A 70 -1.12 4.08 7.16
C ARG A 70 -2.21 4.56 6.20
N ARG A 71 -1.96 5.63 5.44
CA ARG A 71 -2.94 6.17 4.47
C ARG A 71 -3.24 5.17 3.36
N MET A 72 -2.24 4.41 2.92
CA MET A 72 -2.41 3.35 1.92
C MET A 72 -3.28 2.22 2.45
N ILE A 73 -3.00 1.71 3.66
CA ILE A 73 -3.81 0.64 4.28
C ILE A 73 -5.25 1.10 4.48
N LEU A 74 -5.48 2.28 5.05
CA LEU A 74 -6.82 2.86 5.22
C LEU A 74 -7.57 3.02 3.88
N ARG A 75 -6.84 3.31 2.79
CA ARG A 75 -7.44 3.37 1.46
C ARG A 75 -7.92 1.99 1.00
N VAL A 76 -7.11 0.96 1.20
CA VAL A 76 -7.47 -0.43 0.88
C VAL A 76 -8.64 -0.92 1.72
N GLU A 77 -8.67 -0.63 3.01
CA GLU A 77 -9.82 -0.94 3.88
C GLU A 77 -11.11 -0.31 3.35
N LYS A 78 -11.07 0.96 2.95
CA LYS A 78 -12.22 1.65 2.34
C LYS A 78 -12.64 1.05 1.01
N ILE A 79 -11.72 0.46 0.23
CA ILE A 79 -12.04 -0.24 -1.01
C ILE A 79 -12.71 -1.58 -0.69
N LYS A 80 -12.19 -2.34 0.28
CA LYS A 80 -12.74 -3.65 0.70
C LYS A 80 -14.12 -3.53 1.36
N GLN A 81 -14.47 -2.36 1.91
CA GLN A 81 -15.77 -2.08 2.53
C GLN A 81 -16.85 -1.59 1.56
N LYS A 82 -16.51 -1.34 0.29
CA LYS A 82 -17.46 -0.96 -0.77
C LYS A 82 -17.95 -2.18 -1.52
#